data_AF-A0A6A1WG42-F1
#
_entry.id   AF-A0A6A1WG42-F1
#
_cell.length_a   1.000
_cell.length_b   1.000
_cell.length_c   1.000
_cell.angle_alpha   90.00
_cell.angle_beta   90.00
_cell.angle_gamma   90.00
#
_symmetry.space_group_name_H-M   'P 1'
#
loop_
_entity.id
_entity.type
_entity.pdbx_description
1 polymer ?
#
loop_
_entity_poly.entity_id
_entity_poly.type
_entity_poly.pdbx_seq_one_letter_code
_entity_poly.pdbx_strand_id
1 'polypeptide(L)'
;MANLVHGKPLRNISEAFKELAATVDSRTADVEVAPFSRACSLLSPLIGSLGIAFKFAEMDYTDKVNDLIEASKSISTLEALLESRYRANTVRKVEVIRETS
;
A
#
# COMPACT_ATOMS: atom_id res chain seq x y z
N MET A 1 10.17 -16.21 3.07
CA MET A 1 11.40 -15.40 3.09
C MET A 1 11.34 -14.46 1.90
N ALA A 2 10.77 -13.26 2.10
CA ALA A 2 10.66 -12.29 1.02
C ALA A 2 12.07 -11.90 0.56
N ASN A 3 12.30 -12.05 -0.74
CA ASN A 3 13.53 -11.70 -1.41
C ASN A 3 13.70 -10.17 -1.32
N LEU A 4 14.28 -9.70 -0.22
CA LEU A 4 14.85 -8.36 -0.10
C LEU A 4 15.97 -8.29 -1.11
N VAL A 5 15.63 -7.90 -2.35
CA VAL A 5 16.58 -7.49 -3.36
C VAL A 5 17.45 -6.39 -2.72
N HIS A 6 18.62 -6.84 -2.26
CA HIS A 6 19.79 -6.13 -1.73
C HIS A 6 19.68 -5.39 -0.39
N GLY A 7 19.47 -6.12 0.70
CA GLY A 7 20.15 -5.91 2.01
C GLY A 7 20.04 -4.56 2.74
N LYS A 8 19.27 -3.59 2.23
CA LYS A 8 19.11 -2.25 2.79
C LYS A 8 17.64 -1.84 2.76
N PRO A 9 16.77 -2.47 3.59
CA PRO A 9 15.33 -2.20 3.59
C PRO A 9 14.98 -0.71 3.73
N LEU A 10 15.67 0.00 4.62
CA LEU A 10 15.47 1.45 4.81
C LEU A 10 15.85 2.27 3.57
N ARG A 11 16.85 1.83 2.81
CA ARG A 11 17.24 2.50 1.56
C ARG A 11 16.14 2.32 0.50
N ASN A 12 15.65 1.10 0.33
CA ASN A 12 14.58 0.81 -0.63
C ASN A 12 13.30 1.59 -0.30
N ILE A 13 12.95 1.69 0.99
CA ILE A 13 11.85 2.55 1.46
C ILE A 13 12.13 4.00 1.08
N SER A 14 13.32 4.53 1.39
CA SER A 14 13.65 5.92 1.11
C SER A 14 13.62 6.27 -0.37
N GLU A 15 14.09 5.36 -1.25
CA GLU A 15 14.11 5.55 -2.69
C GLU A 15 12.69 5.51 -3.25
N ALA A 16 11.87 4.51 -2.87
CA ALA A 16 10.49 4.39 -3.33
C ALA A 16 9.63 5.60 -2.92
N PHE A 17 9.73 6.08 -1.67
CA PHE A 17 8.97 7.24 -1.22
C PHE A 17 9.49 8.56 -1.80
N LYS A 18 10.78 8.64 -2.14
CA LYS A 18 11.34 9.82 -2.84
C LYS A 18 10.79 9.92 -4.27
N GLU A 19 10.64 8.82 -4.97
CA GLU A 19 9.99 8.78 -6.29
C GLU A 19 8.52 9.21 -6.19
N LEU A 20 7.78 8.69 -5.21
CA LEU A 20 6.40 9.11 -4.97
C LEU A 20 6.29 10.61 -4.64
N ALA A 21 7.17 11.13 -3.80
CA ALA A 21 7.21 12.55 -3.47
C ALA A 21 7.45 13.42 -4.72
N ALA A 22 8.37 13.02 -5.59
CA ALA A 22 8.61 13.72 -6.85
C ALA A 22 7.38 13.75 -7.76
N THR A 23 6.61 12.65 -7.83
CA THR A 23 5.33 12.60 -8.56
C THR A 23 4.33 13.60 -7.98
N VAL A 24 4.12 13.58 -6.66
CA VAL A 24 3.18 14.50 -5.96
C VAL A 24 3.60 15.96 -6.14
N ASP A 25 4.88 16.27 -5.98
CA ASP A 25 5.41 17.63 -6.07
C ASP A 25 5.36 18.19 -7.49
N SER A 26 5.45 17.33 -8.51
CA SER A 26 5.33 17.75 -9.90
C SER A 26 3.97 18.38 -10.21
N ARG A 27 2.91 18.01 -9.47
CA ARG A 27 1.50 18.38 -9.70
C ARG A 27 0.97 18.13 -11.12
N THR A 28 1.75 17.46 -11.95
CA THR A 28 1.44 17.17 -13.36
C THR A 28 1.14 15.70 -13.59
N ALA A 29 1.54 14.83 -12.66
CA ALA A 29 1.36 13.40 -12.75
C ALA A 29 0.47 12.90 -11.60
N ASP A 30 -0.55 12.13 -11.94
CA ASP A 30 -1.39 11.45 -10.97
C ASP A 30 -0.57 10.37 -10.25
N VAL A 31 -0.91 10.09 -8.99
CA VAL A 31 -0.24 9.03 -8.24
C VAL A 31 -0.81 7.69 -8.67
N GLU A 32 0.00 6.91 -9.37
CA GLU A 32 -0.39 5.57 -9.80
C GLU A 32 -0.53 4.61 -8.60
N VAL A 33 -1.57 3.77 -8.62
CA VAL A 33 -1.86 2.81 -7.52
C VAL A 33 -0.76 1.76 -7.40
N ALA A 34 -0.18 1.32 -8.52
CA ALA A 34 0.83 0.26 -8.52
C ALA A 34 2.18 0.69 -7.90
N PRO A 35 2.82 1.82 -8.27
CA PRO A 35 3.97 2.35 -7.54
C PRO A 35 3.66 2.65 -6.06
N PHE A 36 2.48 3.20 -5.77
CA PHE A 36 2.07 3.51 -4.40
C PHE A 36 1.98 2.24 -3.53
N SER A 37 1.26 1.22 -3.99
CA SER A 37 1.10 -0.03 -3.25
C SER A 37 2.41 -0.80 -3.09
N ARG A 38 3.31 -0.74 -4.08
CA ARG A 38 4.68 -1.27 -3.96
C ARG A 38 5.49 -0.54 -2.91
N ALA A 39 5.43 0.79 -2.84
CA ALA A 39 6.13 1.53 -1.80
C ALA A 39 5.59 1.19 -0.40
N CYS A 40 4.27 1.04 -0.26
CA CYS A 40 3.65 0.61 0.99
C CYS A 40 4.09 -0.80 1.43
N SER A 41 4.19 -1.77 0.51
CA SER A 41 4.59 -3.14 0.89
C SER A 41 6.00 -3.22 1.49
N LEU A 42 6.88 -2.26 1.18
CA LEU A 42 8.21 -2.15 1.79
C LEU A 42 8.17 -1.81 3.29
N LEU A 43 7.06 -1.28 3.81
CA LEU A 43 6.89 -0.95 5.22
C LEU A 43 6.45 -2.14 6.08
N SER A 44 5.83 -3.18 5.51
CA SER A 44 5.37 -4.35 6.30
C SER A 44 6.48 -4.97 7.16
N PRO A 45 7.71 -5.23 6.63
CA PRO A 45 8.81 -5.75 7.46
C PRO A 45 9.25 -4.81 8.57
N LEU A 46 9.09 -3.48 8.38
CA LEU A 46 9.46 -2.48 9.39
C LEU A 46 8.48 -2.54 10.57
N ILE A 47 7.18 -2.69 10.31
CA ILE A 47 6.16 -2.87 11.36
C ILE A 47 6.41 -4.19 12.11
N GLY A 48 6.68 -5.28 11.39
CA GLY A 48 7.00 -6.58 12.00
C GLY A 48 8.24 -6.57 12.89
N SER A 49 9.19 -5.66 12.64
CA SER A 49 10.41 -5.51 13.46
C SER A 49 10.17 -4.86 14.83
N LEU A 50 8.99 -4.29 15.08
CA LEU A 50 8.60 -3.69 16.37
C LEU A 50 8.21 -4.74 17.43
N GLY A 51 8.26 -6.03 17.08
CA GLY A 51 7.96 -7.15 17.97
C GLY A 51 6.48 -7.55 17.99
N ILE A 52 6.18 -8.57 18.79
CA ILE A 52 4.88 -9.27 18.76
C ILE A 52 3.69 -8.37 19.11
N ALA A 53 3.90 -7.31 19.89
CA ALA A 53 2.87 -6.35 20.26
C ALA A 53 2.25 -5.64 19.03
N PHE A 54 3.00 -5.55 17.93
CA PHE A 54 2.56 -4.91 16.69
C PHE A 54 2.15 -5.92 15.61
N LYS A 55 2.00 -7.22 15.94
CA LYS A 55 1.66 -8.24 14.94
C LYS A 55 0.31 -7.98 14.29
N PHE A 56 -0.68 -7.57 15.07
CA PHE A 56 -1.98 -7.18 14.52
C PHE A 56 -1.90 -5.94 13.62
N ALA A 57 -1.02 -4.99 13.95
CA ALA A 57 -0.78 -3.82 13.10
C ALA A 57 -0.09 -4.21 11.78
N GLU A 58 0.86 -5.14 11.83
CA GLU A 58 1.51 -5.68 10.62
C GLU A 58 0.49 -6.40 9.72
N MET A 59 -0.39 -7.21 10.31
CA MET A 59 -1.44 -7.94 9.57
C MET A 59 -2.45 -6.98 8.94
N ASP A 60 -3.07 -6.09 9.74
CA ASP A 60 -4.04 -5.10 9.25
C ASP A 60 -3.44 -4.18 8.18
N TYR A 61 -2.16 -3.82 8.32
CA TYR A 61 -1.45 -3.05 7.30
C TYR A 61 -1.25 -3.86 6.00
N THR A 62 -0.76 -5.10 6.12
CA THR A 62 -0.45 -5.94 4.96
C THR A 62 -1.70 -6.29 4.17
N ASP A 63 -2.83 -6.56 4.83
CA ASP A 63 -4.11 -6.84 4.17
C ASP A 63 -4.56 -5.63 3.34
N LYS A 64 -4.55 -4.43 3.92
CA LYS A 64 -4.89 -3.18 3.19
C LYS A 64 -3.97 -2.92 1.99
N VAL A 65 -2.67 -3.22 2.12
CA VAL A 65 -1.72 -3.07 1.02
C VAL A 65 -2.00 -4.09 -0.09
N ASN A 66 -2.37 -5.32 0.26
CA ASN A 66 -2.75 -6.34 -0.72
C ASN A 66 -4.01 -5.92 -1.50
N ASP A 67 -5.00 -5.31 -0.85
CA ASP A 67 -6.18 -4.79 -1.54
C ASP A 67 -5.82 -3.69 -2.55
N LEU A 68 -4.85 -2.84 -2.23
CA LEU A 68 -4.32 -1.83 -3.16
C LEU A 68 -3.57 -2.47 -4.33
N ILE A 69 -2.79 -3.52 -4.08
CA ILE A 69 -2.11 -4.28 -5.14
C ILE A 69 -3.14 -4.92 -6.08
N GLU A 70 -4.19 -5.53 -5.55
CA GLU A 70 -5.27 -6.10 -6.36
C GLU A 70 -6.03 -5.03 -7.15
N ALA A 71 -6.38 -3.90 -6.51
CA ALA A 71 -7.02 -2.78 -7.19
C ALA A 71 -6.16 -2.22 -8.33
N SER A 72 -4.84 -2.16 -8.15
CA SER A 72 -3.91 -1.63 -9.16
C SER A 72 -3.91 -2.39 -10.50
N LYS A 73 -4.42 -3.63 -10.52
CA LYS A 73 -4.58 -4.41 -11.76
C LYS A 73 -5.67 -3.86 -12.68
N SER A 74 -6.59 -3.08 -12.14
CA SER A 74 -7.78 -2.59 -12.86
C SER A 74 -7.96 -1.07 -12.80
N ILE A 75 -7.30 -0.40 -11.85
CA ILE A 75 -7.41 1.04 -11.62
C ILE A 75 -6.00 1.64 -11.63
N SER A 76 -5.79 2.64 -12.48
CA SER A 76 -4.48 3.23 -12.73
C SER A 76 -4.02 4.19 -11.62
N THR A 77 -4.89 5.10 -11.17
CA THR A 77 -4.54 6.20 -10.26
C THR A 77 -5.31 6.17 -8.93
N LEU A 78 -4.73 6.75 -7.88
CA LEU A 78 -5.37 6.86 -6.57
C LEU A 78 -6.66 7.70 -6.64
N GLU A 79 -6.69 8.72 -7.48
CA GLU A 79 -7.86 9.56 -7.73
C GLU A 79 -9.00 8.73 -8.35
N ALA A 80 -8.68 7.93 -9.38
CA ALA A 80 -9.65 7.03 -10.01
C ALA A 80 -10.16 5.95 -9.03
N LEU A 81 -9.30 5.47 -8.13
CA LEU A 81 -9.67 4.53 -7.08
C LEU A 81 -10.69 5.15 -6.12
N LEU A 82 -10.44 6.38 -5.64
CA LEU A 82 -11.36 7.11 -4.77
C LEU A 82 -12.69 7.42 -5.46
N GLU A 83 -12.65 7.89 -6.70
CA GLU A 83 -13.86 8.19 -7.48
C GLU A 83 -14.71 6.93 -7.71
N SER A 84 -14.08 5.80 -8.03
CA SER A 84 -14.77 4.50 -8.16
C SER A 84 -15.50 4.11 -6.85
N ARG A 85 -14.82 4.25 -5.71
CA ARG A 85 -15.40 3.95 -4.38
C ARG A 85 -16.49 4.95 -3.99
N TYR A 86 -16.35 6.22 -4.37
CA TYR A 86 -17.37 7.26 -4.19
C TYR A 86 -18.65 6.93 -4.95
N ARG A 87 -18.52 6.62 -6.25
CA ARG A 87 -19.66 6.20 -7.10
C ARG A 87 -20.35 4.95 -6.58
N ALA A 88 -19.58 4.00 -6.04
CA ALA A 88 -20.12 2.79 -5.43
C ALA A 88 -20.70 3.00 -4.02
N ASN A 89 -20.61 4.21 -3.44
CA ASN A 89 -20.97 4.50 -2.04
C ASN A 89 -20.30 3.54 -1.03
N THR A 90 -19.05 3.14 -1.31
CA THR A 90 -18.27 2.18 -0.49
C THR A 90 -17.06 2.81 0.19
N VAL A 91 -16.90 4.14 0.15
CA VAL A 91 -15.75 4.87 0.71
C VAL A 91 -15.45 4.51 2.17
N ARG A 92 -16.49 4.30 3.00
CA ARG A 92 -16.36 3.95 4.43
C ARG A 92 -16.61 2.48 4.73
N LYS A 93 -16.76 1.63 3.72
CA LYS A 93 -17.03 0.21 3.93
C LYS A 93 -15.77 -0.44 4.49
N VAL A 94 -15.86 -0.96 5.70
CA VAL A 94 -14.83 -1.83 6.27
C VAL A 94 -14.99 -3.19 5.62
N GLU A 95 -13.94 -3.71 4.99
CA GLU A 95 -13.90 -5.12 4.61
C GLU A 95 -13.76 -5.95 5.89
N VAL A 96 -14.91 -6.41 6.40
CA VAL A 96 -14.95 -7.37 7.48
C VAL A 96 -14.43 -8.67 6.91
N ILE A 97 -13.25 -9.11 7.37
CA ILE A 97 -12.72 -10.44 7.11
C ILE A 97 -13.79 -11.43 7.58
N ARG A 98 -14.53 -12.01 6.64
CA ARG A 98 -15.38 -13.15 6.94
C ARG A 98 -14.42 -14.31 7.16
N GLU A 99 -14.15 -14.63 8.43
CA GLU A 99 -13.65 -15.95 8.80
C GLU A 99 -14.68 -16.97 8.28
N THR A 100 -14.45 -17.51 7.09
CA THR A 100 -15.11 -18.73 6.65
C THR A 100 -14.51 -19.86 7.48
N SER A 101 -15.30 -20.31 8.45
CA SER A 101 -15.12 -21.55 9.22
C SER A 101 -15.03 -22.79 8.33
#